data_AF-A0A7S3M3I0-F1
#
_entry.id   AF-A0A7S3M3I0-F1
#
_cell.length_a   1.000
_cell.length_b   1.000
_cell.length_c   1.000
_cell.angle_alpha   90.00
_cell.angle_beta   90.00
_cell.angle_gamma   90.00
#
_symmetry.space_group_name_H-M   'P 1'
#
loop_
_entity.id
_entity.type
_entity.pdbx_description
1 polymer ?
#
loop_
_entity_poly.entity_id
_entity_poly.type
_entity_poly.pdbx_seq_one_letter_code
_entity_poly.pdbx_strand_id
1 'polypeptide(L)'
;MSAKNNESIKRTGDMLLSGWKLLNSACPICNTALLSKGELLRCPTCDLAVVKESDQQKYTNEQTNVPNPSKIAEAKFEIEDDYYQYATGVPAKFESLNEAKKLYDQQNKKMNQVSDKLGAKMLAGFSMLSTVCPNEECRGTPLCRQGSGPMVCVCCDSEFKVSSLGDLIPTLKTASASEAFNGKVTAASVQSVSAVSAPAATTPSFSAPARVNLVATADEILPASEADNAFFLNMQNAPILDLSSFARESENDCSSKIARKLMLGWALLDKCCAQKGCKGEVPLMRDLQGMERCVQCGFPDAAVPATTVGQAATTSGPSHQRPVLSSAARNRNQTRDSESEPENESESEAYDSESEEADMALFHQFRARQAATAATAASAAVKQNTQVKNKREMHSAPVQKPSMAQLGTGQTPGVKLPCFGSMGGDMESEVNDAVRVVKQKLSESALGLASAQNLDTQIKYAELIGKLATALKALQQVDC
;
A
#
# COMPACT_ATOMS: atom_id res chain seq x y z
N MET A 1 -13.24 3.71 -8.35
CA MET A 1 -12.26 4.10 -9.39
C MET A 1 -12.90 4.40 -10.74
N SER A 2 -13.85 3.60 -11.27
CA SER A 2 -14.44 3.76 -12.62
C SER A 2 -14.84 5.20 -13.03
N ALA A 3 -15.50 5.98 -12.18
CA ALA A 3 -15.97 7.33 -12.52
C ALA A 3 -14.86 8.28 -13.00
N LYS A 4 -13.68 8.26 -12.36
CA LYS A 4 -12.55 9.13 -12.74
C LYS A 4 -11.96 8.76 -14.11
N ASN A 5 -11.97 7.47 -14.46
CA ASN A 5 -11.50 7.00 -15.76
C ASN A 5 -12.45 7.41 -16.88
N ASN A 6 -13.77 7.37 -16.63
CA ASN A 6 -14.76 7.84 -17.62
C ASN A 6 -14.61 9.36 -17.87
N GLU A 7 -14.30 10.13 -16.83
CA GLU A 7 -14.05 11.57 -16.96
C GLU A 7 -12.75 11.87 -17.73
N SER A 8 -11.65 11.15 -17.46
CA SER A 8 -10.40 11.35 -18.19
C SER A 8 -10.49 10.93 -19.66
N ILE A 9 -11.24 9.86 -19.98
CA ILE A 9 -11.56 9.47 -21.36
C ILE A 9 -12.33 10.58 -22.07
N LYS A 10 -13.35 11.17 -21.42
CA LYS A 10 -14.12 12.28 -21.98
C LYS A 10 -13.25 13.51 -22.26
N ARG A 11 -12.47 13.96 -21.27
CA ARG A 11 -11.53 15.10 -21.43
C ARG A 11 -10.50 14.85 -22.53
N THR A 12 -10.02 13.61 -22.66
CA THR A 12 -9.12 13.21 -23.76
C THR A 12 -9.80 13.39 -25.11
N GLY A 13 -11.05 12.96 -25.26
CA GLY A 13 -11.86 13.18 -26.45
C GLY A 13 -12.05 14.68 -26.77
N ASP A 14 -12.46 15.46 -25.78
CA ASP A 14 -12.68 16.91 -25.92
C ASP A 14 -11.40 17.65 -26.35
N MET A 15 -10.23 17.25 -25.82
CA MET A 15 -8.93 17.77 -26.26
C MET A 15 -8.58 17.36 -27.70
N LEU A 16 -8.76 16.09 -28.07
CA LEU A 16 -8.50 15.63 -29.45
C LEU A 16 -9.38 16.39 -30.46
N LEU A 17 -10.67 16.58 -30.16
CA LEU A 17 -11.58 17.40 -30.97
C LEU A 17 -11.16 18.88 -31.02
N SER A 18 -10.55 19.39 -29.95
CA SER A 18 -9.96 20.73 -29.88
C SER A 18 -8.61 20.86 -30.60
N GLY A 19 -8.20 19.85 -31.38
CA GLY A 19 -6.96 19.86 -32.19
C GLY A 19 -5.68 19.57 -31.38
N TRP A 20 -5.79 18.96 -30.20
CA TRP A 20 -4.62 18.43 -29.49
C TRP A 20 -4.18 17.10 -30.11
N LYS A 21 -2.87 16.81 -30.08
CA LYS A 21 -2.26 15.58 -30.59
C LYS A 21 -1.85 14.68 -29.41
N LEU A 22 -2.30 13.43 -29.41
CA LEU A 22 -1.83 12.42 -28.45
C LEU A 22 -0.35 12.09 -28.69
N LEU A 23 0.44 12.01 -27.61
CA LEU A 23 1.86 11.67 -27.64
C LEU A 23 2.11 10.27 -27.07
N ASN A 24 3.23 9.67 -27.47
CA ASN A 24 3.71 8.40 -26.91
C ASN A 24 4.50 8.59 -25.59
N SER A 25 4.11 9.57 -24.79
CA SER A 25 4.68 9.86 -23.47
C SER A 25 3.59 9.92 -22.42
N ALA A 26 3.86 9.40 -21.22
CA ALA A 26 2.91 9.33 -20.12
C ALA A 26 3.18 10.41 -19.06
N CYS A 27 2.13 10.84 -18.36
CA CYS A 27 2.24 11.73 -17.23
C CYS A 27 2.90 11.02 -16.03
N PRO A 28 3.97 11.56 -15.42
CA PRO A 28 4.67 10.89 -14.31
C PRO A 28 3.81 10.72 -13.05
N ILE A 29 2.71 11.47 -12.92
CA ILE A 29 1.83 11.45 -11.73
C ILE A 29 0.75 10.36 -11.82
N CYS A 30 0.16 10.16 -12.99
CA CYS A 30 -1.01 9.28 -13.17
C CYS A 30 -0.88 8.27 -14.32
N ASN A 31 0.29 8.20 -14.96
CA ASN A 31 0.61 7.35 -16.11
C ASN A 31 -0.36 7.46 -17.31
N THR A 32 -1.18 8.52 -17.39
CA THR A 32 -2.05 8.78 -18.55
C THR A 32 -1.24 9.42 -19.68
N ALA A 33 -1.49 9.01 -20.92
CA ALA A 33 -0.87 9.59 -22.11
C ALA A 33 -1.04 11.12 -22.17
N LEU A 34 0.03 11.82 -22.53
CA LEU A 34 0.07 13.27 -22.66
C LEU A 34 -0.47 13.71 -24.02
N LEU A 35 -1.07 14.89 -24.05
CA LEU A 35 -1.51 15.54 -25.29
C LEU A 35 -0.73 16.85 -25.47
N SER A 36 -0.44 17.22 -26.71
CA SER A 36 0.20 18.49 -27.05
C SER A 36 -0.60 19.33 -28.04
N LYS A 37 -0.55 20.66 -27.90
CA LYS A 37 -1.07 21.61 -28.88
C LYS A 37 -0.07 22.75 -29.05
N GLY A 38 0.72 22.68 -30.12
CA GLY A 38 1.94 23.49 -30.26
C GLY A 38 3.00 23.01 -29.26
N GLU A 39 3.58 23.93 -28.50
CA GLU A 39 4.62 23.66 -27.51
C GLU A 39 4.05 23.24 -26.14
N LEU A 40 2.77 23.48 -25.87
CA LEU A 40 2.10 23.11 -24.63
C LEU A 40 1.82 21.60 -24.60
N LEU A 41 2.32 20.90 -23.58
CA LEU A 41 1.88 19.53 -23.21
C LEU A 41 0.99 19.60 -21.98
N ARG A 42 -0.09 18.80 -21.96
CA ARG A 42 -1.02 18.71 -20.83
C ARG A 42 -1.48 17.28 -20.61
N CYS A 43 -1.68 16.91 -19.35
CA CYS A 43 -2.29 15.62 -18.98
C CYS A 43 -3.82 15.76 -18.87
N PRO A 44 -4.63 14.93 -19.55
CA PRO A 44 -6.09 15.06 -19.49
C PRO A 44 -6.69 14.63 -18.13
N THR A 45 -5.99 13.76 -17.38
CA THR A 45 -6.41 13.29 -16.05
C THR A 45 -6.04 14.27 -14.95
N CYS A 46 -4.78 14.73 -14.91
CA CYS A 46 -4.31 15.65 -13.86
C CYS A 46 -4.60 17.14 -14.16
N ASP A 47 -4.92 17.47 -15.40
CA ASP A 47 -5.05 18.85 -15.94
C ASP A 47 -3.79 19.75 -15.78
N LEU A 48 -2.68 19.14 -15.34
CA LEU A 48 -1.37 19.78 -15.21
C LEU A 48 -0.69 19.93 -16.58
N ALA A 49 -0.09 21.10 -16.79
CA ALA A 49 0.87 21.32 -17.86
C ALA A 49 2.17 20.57 -17.54
N VAL A 50 2.77 19.91 -18.54
CA VAL A 50 4.00 19.13 -18.37
C VAL A 50 5.09 19.78 -19.21
N VAL A 51 6.14 20.27 -18.55
CA VAL A 51 7.33 20.77 -19.22
C VAL A 51 8.24 19.57 -19.52
N LYS A 52 8.87 19.53 -20.70
CA LYS A 52 9.89 18.52 -21.01
C LYS A 52 11.20 18.90 -20.31
N GLU A 53 12.01 17.91 -19.94
CA GLU A 53 13.33 18.12 -19.35
C GLU A 53 14.24 19.03 -20.22
N SER A 54 14.12 18.91 -21.55
CA SER A 54 14.81 19.77 -22.53
C SER A 54 14.45 21.26 -22.44
N ASP A 55 13.25 21.58 -21.95
CA ASP A 55 12.77 22.95 -21.78
C ASP A 55 12.93 23.40 -20.32
N GLN A 56 12.91 22.47 -19.36
CA GLN A 56 13.21 22.73 -17.96
C GLN A 56 14.60 23.36 -17.76
N GLN A 57 15.61 22.94 -18.53
CA GLN A 57 16.95 23.54 -18.53
C GLN A 57 16.99 25.01 -19.00
N LYS A 58 16.01 25.45 -19.81
CA LYS A 58 15.89 26.86 -20.22
C LYS A 58 15.36 27.70 -19.06
N TYR A 59 14.31 27.22 -18.39
CA TYR A 59 13.73 27.88 -17.23
C TYR A 59 14.73 28.01 -16.06
N THR A 60 15.55 26.99 -15.80
CA THR A 60 16.59 27.08 -14.75
C THR A 60 17.68 28.10 -15.08
N ASN A 61 18.06 28.26 -16.36
CA ASN A 61 19.05 29.27 -16.74
C ASN A 61 18.49 30.69 -16.66
N GLU A 62 17.24 30.92 -17.08
CA GLU A 62 16.59 32.24 -16.96
C GLU A 62 16.35 32.65 -15.48
N GLN A 63 16.16 31.67 -14.58
CA GLN A 63 16.07 31.92 -13.13
C GLN A 63 17.41 32.25 -12.44
N THR A 64 18.56 32.20 -13.12
CA THR A 64 19.84 32.65 -12.52
C THR A 64 20.00 34.18 -12.49
N ASN A 65 19.11 34.93 -13.16
CA ASN A 65 19.11 36.40 -13.16
C ASN A 65 18.07 37.01 -12.19
N VAL A 66 17.84 36.36 -11.05
CA VAL A 66 17.12 36.96 -9.92
C VAL A 66 18.04 38.03 -9.30
N PRO A 67 17.60 39.31 -9.17
CA PRO A 67 18.44 40.36 -8.64
C PRO A 67 18.87 40.06 -7.20
N ASN A 68 20.17 40.25 -6.95
CA ASN A 68 20.84 39.99 -5.66
C ASN A 68 19.99 40.46 -4.45
N PRO A 69 19.66 39.57 -3.49
CA PRO A 69 18.72 39.86 -2.40
C PRO A 69 19.17 40.98 -1.44
N SER A 70 20.42 41.46 -1.51
CA SER A 70 20.93 42.56 -0.66
C SER A 70 20.21 43.92 -0.78
N LYS A 71 19.17 44.06 -1.62
CA LYS A 71 18.37 45.29 -1.74
C LYS A 71 16.86 45.11 -1.52
N ILE A 72 16.39 43.91 -1.13
CA ILE A 72 14.96 43.63 -0.91
C ILE A 72 14.72 43.43 0.60
N ALA A 73 14.97 44.47 1.39
CA ALA A 73 14.80 44.44 2.86
C ALA A 73 13.44 44.98 3.34
N GLU A 74 12.67 45.68 2.49
CA GLU A 74 11.41 46.36 2.88
C GLU A 74 10.23 46.10 1.94
N ALA A 75 10.38 45.26 0.92
CA ALA A 75 9.25 44.82 0.11
C ALA A 75 8.46 43.74 0.88
N LYS A 76 7.39 44.16 1.56
CA LYS A 76 6.40 43.30 2.23
C LYS A 76 5.65 42.48 1.17
N PHE A 77 6.29 41.42 0.69
CA PHE A 77 5.75 40.54 -0.33
C PHE A 77 4.75 39.58 0.32
N GLU A 78 3.47 39.97 0.31
CA GLU A 78 2.35 39.11 0.69
C GLU A 78 2.25 38.00 -0.36
N ILE A 79 2.92 36.87 -0.09
CA ILE A 79 2.69 35.63 -0.82
C ILE A 79 1.29 35.15 -0.42
N GLU A 80 0.35 35.23 -1.34
CA GLU A 80 -0.97 34.64 -1.17
C GLU A 80 -0.83 33.11 -1.03
N ASP A 81 -0.98 32.60 0.20
CA ASP A 81 -0.86 31.18 0.59
C ASP A 81 -1.95 30.26 -0.02
N ASP A 82 -2.76 30.79 -0.94
CA ASP A 82 -3.93 30.16 -1.56
C ASP A 82 -3.59 28.93 -2.43
N TYR A 83 -2.32 28.76 -2.83
CA TYR A 83 -1.93 27.65 -3.70
C TYR A 83 -1.86 26.27 -3.00
N TYR A 84 -1.77 26.22 -1.67
CA TYR A 84 -1.75 24.95 -0.91
C TYR A 84 -3.13 24.46 -0.45
N GLN A 85 -4.23 25.09 -0.89
CA GLN A 85 -5.56 24.89 -0.31
C GLN A 85 -6.50 23.94 -1.09
N TYR A 86 -6.07 23.38 -2.22
CA TYR A 86 -6.93 22.55 -3.10
C TYR A 86 -6.81 21.03 -2.91
N ALA A 87 -6.18 20.58 -1.83
CA ALA A 87 -6.27 19.20 -1.37
C ALA A 87 -6.80 19.13 0.06
N THR A 88 -7.72 18.17 0.27
CA THR A 88 -8.25 17.66 1.54
C THR A 88 -9.39 18.44 2.22
N GLY A 89 -10.48 17.70 2.49
CA GLY A 89 -11.10 17.79 3.81
C GLY A 89 -10.07 17.27 4.80
N VAL A 90 -9.29 18.19 5.38
CA VAL A 90 -8.03 17.93 6.08
C VAL A 90 -8.24 16.88 7.19
N PRO A 91 -7.72 15.63 7.05
CA PRO A 91 -7.60 14.76 8.20
C PRO A 91 -6.65 15.45 9.18
N ALA A 92 -7.06 15.52 10.45
CA ALA A 92 -6.46 16.26 11.57
C ALA A 92 -5.04 16.82 11.32
N LYS A 93 -4.85 18.13 11.56
CA LYS A 93 -3.51 18.72 11.73
C LYS A 93 -2.76 17.88 12.76
N PHE A 94 -1.81 17.07 12.30
CA PHE A 94 -0.97 16.25 13.18
C PHE A 94 -0.14 17.21 14.04
N GLU A 95 -0.24 17.11 15.36
CA GLU A 95 0.45 18.04 16.26
C GLU A 95 1.97 17.83 16.25
N SER A 96 2.43 16.68 15.72
CA SER A 96 3.84 16.42 15.44
C SER A 96 4.05 15.50 14.24
N LEU A 97 5.22 15.65 13.58
CA LEU A 97 5.69 14.77 12.52
C LEU A 97 5.79 13.30 13.00
N ASN A 98 6.17 13.09 14.26
CA ASN A 98 6.22 11.76 14.88
C ASN A 98 4.85 11.09 14.98
N GLU A 99 3.79 11.85 15.23
CA GLU A 99 2.42 11.33 15.25
C GLU A 99 1.95 10.96 13.84
N ALA A 100 2.23 11.81 12.83
CA ALA A 100 1.94 11.51 11.43
C ALA A 100 2.62 10.22 10.97
N LYS A 101 3.92 10.04 11.28
CA LYS A 101 4.67 8.80 11.02
C LYS A 101 4.02 7.59 11.72
N LYS A 102 3.71 7.71 13.01
CA LYS A 102 3.06 6.63 13.79
C LYS A 102 1.70 6.22 13.22
N LEU A 103 0.90 7.17 12.72
CA LEU A 103 -0.40 6.90 12.12
C LEU A 103 -0.27 6.30 10.70
N TYR A 104 0.74 6.71 9.93
CA TYR A 104 1.10 6.04 8.68
C TYR A 104 1.51 4.58 8.91
N ASP A 105 2.43 4.33 9.86
CA ASP A 105 2.90 2.99 10.20
C ASP A 105 1.76 2.07 10.68
N GLN A 106 0.81 2.61 11.47
CA GLN A 106 -0.40 1.89 11.87
C GLN A 106 -1.32 1.55 10.69
N GLN A 107 -1.52 2.47 9.74
CA GLN A 107 -2.31 2.20 8.55
C GLN A 107 -1.62 1.15 7.66
N ASN A 108 -0.31 1.26 7.46
CA ASN A 108 0.45 0.31 6.67
C ASN A 108 0.45 -1.09 7.30
N LYS A 109 0.57 -1.19 8.63
CA LYS A 109 0.42 -2.45 9.37
C LYS A 109 -0.97 -3.08 9.19
N LYS A 110 -2.04 -2.27 9.18
CA LYS A 110 -3.41 -2.76 8.88
C LYS A 110 -3.54 -3.25 7.44
N MET A 111 -2.96 -2.54 6.46
CA MET A 111 -2.97 -2.98 5.06
C MET A 111 -2.22 -4.31 4.87
N ASN A 112 -1.04 -4.46 5.47
CA ASN A 112 -0.28 -5.71 5.42
C ASN A 112 -1.08 -6.89 6.00
N GLN A 113 -1.75 -6.70 7.15
CA GLN A 113 -2.62 -7.72 7.73
C GLN A 113 -3.80 -8.12 6.81
N VAL A 114 -4.35 -7.18 6.03
CA VAL A 114 -5.38 -7.49 5.03
C VAL A 114 -4.80 -8.25 3.84
N SER A 115 -3.59 -7.90 3.39
CA SER A 115 -2.86 -8.63 2.35
C SER A 115 -2.50 -10.06 2.77
N ASP A 116 -2.06 -10.27 4.01
CA ASP A 116 -1.77 -11.59 4.57
C ASP A 116 -3.02 -12.47 4.59
N LYS A 117 -4.14 -11.93 5.08
CA LYS A 117 -5.46 -12.60 5.05
C LYS A 117 -5.93 -12.89 3.61
N LEU A 118 -5.67 -11.99 2.66
CA LEU A 118 -6.03 -12.16 1.25
C LEU A 118 -5.27 -13.33 0.64
N GLY A 119 -3.94 -13.35 0.82
CA GLY A 119 -3.08 -14.45 0.39
C GLY A 119 -3.51 -15.79 1.01
N ALA A 120 -3.78 -15.82 2.31
CA ALA A 120 -4.26 -17.03 2.99
C ALA A 120 -5.61 -17.54 2.43
N LYS A 121 -6.57 -16.65 2.13
CA LYS A 121 -7.84 -17.05 1.49
C LYS A 121 -7.64 -17.52 0.05
N MET A 122 -6.76 -16.89 -0.73
CA MET A 122 -6.43 -17.34 -2.09
C MET A 122 -5.79 -18.74 -2.08
N LEU A 123 -4.87 -19.02 -1.15
CA LEU A 123 -4.29 -20.36 -0.95
C LEU A 123 -5.34 -21.39 -0.48
N ALA A 124 -6.37 -20.97 0.24
CA ALA A 124 -7.53 -21.80 0.59
C ALA A 124 -8.57 -21.96 -0.55
N GLY A 125 -8.24 -21.53 -1.78
CA GLY A 125 -9.08 -21.68 -2.96
C GLY A 125 -10.21 -20.65 -3.09
N PHE A 126 -10.14 -19.51 -2.40
CA PHE A 126 -11.06 -18.40 -2.63
C PHE A 126 -10.65 -17.61 -3.88
N SER A 127 -11.62 -17.29 -4.73
CA SER A 127 -11.45 -16.39 -5.86
C SER A 127 -11.77 -14.95 -5.45
N MET A 128 -10.90 -14.01 -5.79
CA MET A 128 -11.14 -12.57 -5.62
C MET A 128 -12.16 -12.06 -6.64
N LEU A 129 -13.06 -11.19 -6.21
CA LEU A 129 -14.11 -10.58 -7.04
C LEU A 129 -13.81 -9.11 -7.34
N SER A 130 -14.40 -8.58 -8.41
CA SER A 130 -14.33 -7.15 -8.76
C SER A 130 -15.21 -6.25 -7.87
N THR A 131 -16.03 -6.83 -7.00
CA THR A 131 -16.87 -6.13 -6.03
C THR A 131 -16.10 -5.78 -4.76
N VAL A 132 -16.30 -4.57 -4.26
CA VAL A 132 -15.66 -4.06 -3.04
C VAL A 132 -16.60 -4.16 -1.83
N CYS A 133 -16.03 -4.26 -0.63
CA CYS A 133 -16.80 -4.23 0.61
C CYS A 133 -17.52 -2.88 0.79
N PRO A 134 -18.83 -2.86 1.13
CA PRO A 134 -19.58 -1.63 1.39
C PRO A 134 -19.28 -0.99 2.76
N ASN A 135 -18.54 -1.66 3.67
CA ASN A 135 -18.11 -1.03 4.92
C ASN A 135 -17.00 -0.01 4.66
N GLU A 136 -17.22 1.25 5.04
CA GLU A 136 -16.26 2.34 4.89
C GLU A 136 -14.93 2.08 5.64
N GLU A 137 -14.97 1.39 6.78
CA GLU A 137 -13.78 1.00 7.54
C GLU A 137 -12.83 0.13 6.72
N CYS A 138 -13.38 -0.67 5.78
CA CYS A 138 -12.61 -1.55 4.91
C CYS A 138 -11.99 -0.84 3.71
N ARG A 139 -12.21 0.48 3.53
CA ARG A 139 -11.64 1.31 2.44
C ARG A 139 -11.76 0.70 1.03
N GLY A 140 -12.85 -0.03 0.76
CA GLY A 140 -13.06 -0.71 -0.52
C GLY A 140 -12.22 -1.98 -0.73
N THR A 141 -11.80 -2.67 0.35
CA THR A 141 -11.19 -4.02 0.27
C THR A 141 -12.05 -4.95 -0.61
N PRO A 142 -11.46 -5.71 -1.56
CA PRO A 142 -12.23 -6.60 -2.43
C PRO A 142 -12.90 -7.73 -1.66
N LEU A 143 -14.05 -8.18 -2.17
CA LEU A 143 -14.72 -9.38 -1.70
C LEU A 143 -14.10 -10.63 -2.34
N CYS A 144 -14.11 -11.75 -1.61
CA CYS A 144 -13.64 -13.05 -2.09
C CYS A 144 -14.74 -14.11 -1.93
N ARG A 145 -14.74 -15.15 -2.76
CA ARG A 145 -15.76 -16.23 -2.74
C ARG A 145 -15.09 -17.60 -2.90
N GLN A 146 -15.53 -18.58 -2.14
CA GLN A 146 -15.12 -19.98 -2.31
C GLN A 146 -16.19 -20.72 -3.11
N GLY A 147 -15.90 -21.06 -4.37
CA GLY A 147 -16.83 -21.74 -5.27
C GLY A 147 -18.19 -21.02 -5.41
N SER A 148 -19.27 -21.72 -5.06
CA SER A 148 -20.64 -21.17 -5.07
C SER A 148 -21.08 -20.49 -3.76
N GLY A 149 -20.20 -20.41 -2.75
CA GLY A 149 -20.51 -19.89 -1.41
C GLY A 149 -20.84 -18.39 -1.33
N PRO A 150 -21.04 -17.84 -0.11
CA PRO A 150 -21.21 -16.40 0.11
C PRO A 150 -19.94 -15.62 -0.27
N MET A 151 -20.11 -14.31 -0.50
CA MET A 151 -18.98 -13.40 -0.72
C MET A 151 -18.51 -12.90 0.64
N VAL A 152 -17.21 -12.93 0.92
CA VAL A 152 -16.66 -12.58 2.24
C VAL A 152 -15.65 -11.46 2.06
N CYS A 153 -15.78 -10.38 2.84
CA CYS A 153 -14.73 -9.36 2.89
C CYS A 153 -13.48 -9.91 3.59
N VAL A 154 -12.30 -9.60 3.09
CA VAL A 154 -11.04 -10.04 3.70
C VAL A 154 -10.68 -9.21 4.96
N CYS A 155 -11.09 -7.94 5.01
CA CYS A 155 -10.77 -7.06 6.12
C CYS A 155 -11.66 -7.34 7.36
N CYS A 156 -12.98 -7.22 7.22
CA CYS A 156 -13.94 -7.37 8.33
C CYS A 156 -14.57 -8.77 8.46
N ASP A 157 -14.19 -9.74 7.61
CA ASP A 157 -14.73 -11.11 7.60
C ASP A 157 -16.26 -11.24 7.56
N SER A 158 -16.94 -10.16 7.12
CA SER A 158 -18.39 -10.10 6.95
C SER A 158 -18.83 -10.78 5.65
N GLU A 159 -19.94 -11.50 5.70
CA GLU A 159 -20.53 -12.23 4.58
C GLU A 159 -21.59 -11.38 3.88
N PHE A 160 -21.60 -11.40 2.56
CA PHE A 160 -22.49 -10.64 1.70
C PHE A 160 -23.17 -11.56 0.67
N LYS A 161 -24.42 -11.27 0.38
CA LYS A 161 -25.20 -11.91 -0.69
C LYS A 161 -25.70 -10.82 -1.65
N VAL A 162 -25.70 -11.14 -2.94
CA VAL A 162 -26.33 -10.29 -3.95
C VAL A 162 -27.84 -10.41 -3.79
N SER A 163 -28.52 -9.28 -3.55
CA SER A 163 -29.97 -9.19 -3.58
C SER A 163 -30.49 -9.41 -5.01
N SER A 164 -31.79 -9.70 -5.17
CA SER A 164 -32.41 -9.76 -6.50
C SER A 164 -32.30 -8.44 -7.29
N LEU A 165 -32.07 -7.33 -6.59
CA LEU A 165 -31.84 -5.99 -7.16
C LEU A 165 -30.37 -5.70 -7.52
N GLY A 166 -29.43 -6.61 -7.24
CA GLY A 166 -27.99 -6.43 -7.46
C GLY A 166 -27.23 -5.85 -6.25
N ASP A 167 -27.92 -5.30 -5.25
CA ASP A 167 -27.29 -4.74 -4.05
C ASP A 167 -26.63 -5.79 -3.15
N LEU A 168 -25.52 -5.41 -2.51
CA LEU A 168 -24.79 -6.25 -1.55
C LEU A 168 -25.40 -6.13 -0.14
N ILE A 169 -26.20 -7.11 0.26
CA ILE A 169 -26.78 -7.14 1.61
C ILE A 169 -25.83 -7.91 2.55
N PRO A 170 -25.41 -7.30 3.69
CA PRO A 170 -24.65 -8.01 4.71
C PRO A 170 -25.55 -9.12 5.30
N THR A 171 -25.12 -10.36 5.13
CA THR A 171 -25.73 -11.49 5.82
C THR A 171 -25.21 -11.44 7.25
N LEU A 172 -26.07 -11.01 8.19
CA LEU A 172 -25.77 -11.15 9.62
C LEU A 172 -25.35 -12.59 9.86
N LYS A 173 -24.12 -12.78 10.36
CA LYS A 173 -23.56 -14.11 10.61
C LYS A 173 -24.36 -14.74 11.74
N THR A 174 -25.44 -15.42 11.38
CA THR A 174 -26.25 -16.22 12.29
C THR A 174 -25.28 -17.17 12.97
N ALA A 175 -25.04 -16.99 14.26
CA ALA A 175 -23.97 -17.67 14.98
C ALA A 175 -24.24 -19.19 15.01
N SER A 176 -23.81 -19.87 13.96
CA SER A 176 -23.98 -21.30 13.76
C SER A 176 -23.14 -22.01 14.81
N ALA A 177 -23.83 -22.60 15.78
CA ALA A 177 -23.25 -23.22 16.97
C ALA A 177 -22.50 -24.54 16.70
N SER A 178 -21.77 -24.61 15.58
CA SER A 178 -21.14 -25.82 15.03
C SER A 178 -19.60 -25.81 15.05
N GLU A 179 -18.94 -24.72 15.45
CA GLU A 179 -17.48 -24.65 15.59
C GLU A 179 -16.99 -24.81 17.04
N ALA A 180 -17.67 -25.67 17.81
CA ALA A 180 -17.30 -26.02 19.18
C ALA A 180 -16.92 -27.51 19.34
N PHE A 181 -16.36 -28.15 18.31
CA PHE A 181 -15.85 -29.53 18.42
C PHE A 181 -14.65 -29.83 17.50
N ASN A 182 -13.52 -29.14 17.74
CA ASN A 182 -12.21 -29.67 17.33
C ASN A 182 -11.16 -29.50 18.44
N GLY A 183 -11.54 -29.97 19.64
CA GLY A 183 -10.64 -30.11 20.78
C GLY A 183 -9.71 -31.30 20.60
N LYS A 184 -8.41 -31.04 20.50
CA LYS A 184 -7.31 -32.01 20.43
C LYS A 184 -7.34 -32.97 21.65
N VAL A 185 -7.90 -34.17 21.49
CA VAL A 185 -7.86 -35.23 22.51
C VAL A 185 -6.55 -35.99 22.39
N THR A 186 -5.66 -35.81 23.37
CA THR A 186 -4.51 -36.70 23.63
C THR A 186 -4.96 -37.92 24.44
N ALA A 187 -4.37 -39.08 24.16
CA ALA A 187 -4.88 -40.41 24.51
C ALA A 187 -4.76 -40.83 25.99
N ALA A 188 -5.65 -41.73 26.44
CA ALA A 188 -5.33 -42.83 27.37
C ALA A 188 -6.42 -43.94 27.41
N SER A 189 -6.02 -45.18 27.06
CA SER A 189 -6.35 -46.50 27.66
C SER A 189 -7.79 -46.89 28.10
N VAL A 190 -8.32 -48.01 27.56
CA VAL A 190 -8.53 -49.34 28.24
C VAL A 190 -9.34 -50.30 27.31
N GLN A 191 -9.29 -51.61 27.60
CA GLN A 191 -9.58 -52.77 26.75
C GLN A 191 -11.06 -53.23 26.63
N SER A 192 -11.34 -53.96 25.52
CA SER A 192 -12.15 -55.21 25.36
C SER A 192 -13.65 -55.23 25.76
N VAL A 193 -14.57 -56.01 25.15
CA VAL A 193 -14.55 -57.35 24.51
C VAL A 193 -15.62 -57.51 23.37
N SER A 194 -15.47 -58.54 22.52
CA SER A 194 -16.49 -59.46 21.89
C SER A 194 -17.94 -59.01 21.56
N ALA A 195 -18.67 -59.52 20.52
CA ALA A 195 -18.38 -60.42 19.39
C ALA A 195 -19.59 -60.56 18.42
N VAL A 196 -19.36 -61.09 17.20
CA VAL A 196 -20.29 -61.84 16.29
C VAL A 196 -21.56 -61.16 15.73
N SER A 197 -21.60 -60.95 14.39
CA SER A 197 -22.54 -61.62 13.46
C SER A 197 -22.30 -61.24 11.98
N ALA A 198 -22.42 -62.20 11.06
CA ALA A 198 -22.49 -62.02 9.60
C ALA A 198 -23.98 -61.84 9.15
N PRO A 199 -24.37 -61.60 7.86
CA PRO A 199 -23.99 -62.46 6.71
C PRO A 199 -23.93 -61.81 5.29
N ALA A 200 -23.57 -62.67 4.31
CA ALA A 200 -24.05 -62.72 2.91
C ALA A 200 -23.68 -61.62 1.87
N ALA A 201 -22.69 -62.01 1.04
CA ALA A 201 -22.49 -61.79 -0.40
C ALA A 201 -23.56 -61.09 -1.28
N THR A 202 -23.08 -60.34 -2.30
CA THR A 202 -23.43 -60.52 -3.73
C THR A 202 -22.37 -59.83 -4.64
N THR A 203 -21.98 -60.48 -5.74
CA THR A 203 -21.06 -59.99 -6.79
C THR A 203 -21.80 -59.44 -8.02
N PRO A 204 -21.21 -58.52 -8.81
CA PRO A 204 -20.62 -58.90 -10.10
C PRO A 204 -19.29 -58.15 -10.38
N SER A 205 -18.25 -58.71 -11.02
CA SER A 205 -18.14 -59.42 -12.30
C SER A 205 -18.48 -58.58 -13.54
N PHE A 206 -17.48 -57.87 -14.09
CA PHE A 206 -17.38 -57.59 -15.53
C PHE A 206 -15.91 -57.49 -15.97
N SER A 207 -15.68 -57.67 -17.28
CA SER A 207 -14.46 -58.25 -17.84
C SER A 207 -13.40 -57.26 -18.36
N ALA A 208 -12.15 -57.75 -18.46
CA ALA A 208 -11.02 -57.12 -19.15
C ALA A 208 -11.25 -56.97 -20.68
N PRO A 209 -10.33 -56.31 -21.42
CA PRO A 209 -9.27 -57.12 -22.05
C PRO A 209 -7.88 -56.46 -22.24
N ALA A 210 -6.96 -57.30 -22.72
CA ALA A 210 -5.75 -57.01 -23.51
C ALA A 210 -4.44 -56.58 -22.81
N ARG A 211 -3.41 -57.43 -23.01
CA ARG A 211 -2.00 -57.27 -22.62
C ARG A 211 -1.21 -56.50 -23.69
N VAL A 212 -0.12 -55.84 -23.29
CA VAL A 212 1.17 -55.86 -24.03
C VAL A 212 2.30 -56.14 -23.03
N ASN A 213 3.38 -56.76 -23.51
CA ASN A 213 4.41 -57.46 -22.73
C ASN A 213 5.60 -56.59 -22.26
N LEU A 214 6.35 -57.13 -21.28
CA LEU A 214 7.82 -57.13 -21.05
C LEU A 214 8.64 -55.86 -21.40
N VAL A 215 9.64 -55.44 -20.61
CA VAL A 215 10.82 -56.22 -20.19
C VAL A 215 11.26 -55.85 -18.77
N ALA A 216 11.85 -56.80 -18.05
CA ALA A 216 12.51 -56.59 -16.77
C ALA A 216 14.04 -56.72 -16.90
N THR A 217 14.78 -55.92 -16.14
CA THR A 217 16.17 -56.18 -15.72
C THR A 217 16.29 -55.77 -14.25
N ALA A 218 16.95 -56.62 -13.45
CA ALA A 218 17.12 -56.46 -12.01
C ALA A 218 18.61 -56.32 -11.64
N ASP A 219 18.89 -56.30 -10.33
CA ASP A 219 20.18 -56.05 -9.66
C ASP A 219 20.63 -54.57 -9.73
N GLU A 220 21.19 -53.95 -8.68
CA GLU A 220 22.13 -54.49 -7.67
C GLU A 220 21.86 -53.97 -6.22
N ILE A 221 22.60 -54.47 -5.22
CA ILE A 221 22.27 -54.44 -3.78
C ILE A 221 23.32 -53.71 -2.92
N LEU A 222 22.91 -52.62 -2.22
CA LEU A 222 23.46 -52.07 -0.94
C LEU A 222 24.96 -51.63 -0.92
N PRO A 223 25.49 -50.93 0.14
CA PRO A 223 24.96 -50.72 1.49
C PRO A 223 24.93 -49.26 2.03
N ALA A 224 24.50 -49.14 3.28
CA ALA A 224 24.43 -47.88 4.03
C ALA A 224 25.69 -47.63 4.88
N SER A 225 26.05 -46.35 5.06
CA SER A 225 26.87 -45.89 6.18
C SER A 225 26.65 -44.41 6.50
N GLU A 226 26.24 -44.17 7.74
CA GLU A 226 26.63 -43.05 8.61
C GLU A 226 26.19 -41.61 8.28
N ALA A 227 25.96 -40.87 9.36
CA ALA A 227 25.50 -39.49 9.36
C ALA A 227 26.65 -38.57 9.71
N ASP A 228 26.70 -37.37 9.11
CA ASP A 228 26.84 -36.14 9.90
C ASP A 228 26.60 -34.85 9.08
N ASN A 229 25.88 -33.92 9.72
CA ASN A 229 25.99 -32.46 9.59
C ASN A 229 26.15 -31.81 8.20
N ALA A 230 25.04 -31.68 7.47
CA ALA A 230 24.85 -30.58 6.52
C ALA A 230 23.40 -30.06 6.53
N PHE A 231 23.07 -29.17 7.47
CA PHE A 231 21.78 -28.45 7.52
C PHE A 231 21.74 -27.31 6.47
N PHE A 232 22.13 -27.63 5.23
CA PHE A 232 22.06 -26.71 4.09
C PHE A 232 20.62 -26.69 3.58
N LEU A 233 19.98 -25.53 3.60
CA LEU A 233 18.61 -25.36 3.11
C LEU A 233 18.56 -25.68 1.61
N ASN A 234 18.10 -26.89 1.27
CA ASN A 234 17.90 -27.32 -0.11
C ASN A 234 16.66 -26.62 -0.70
N MET A 235 16.83 -25.34 -1.05
CA MET A 235 15.78 -24.43 -1.50
C MET A 235 15.35 -24.68 -2.96
N GLN A 236 15.84 -25.76 -3.59
CA GLN A 236 15.66 -26.04 -5.02
C GLN A 236 14.43 -26.92 -5.35
N ASN A 237 13.75 -27.47 -4.33
CA ASN A 237 12.60 -28.38 -4.49
C ASN A 237 11.29 -27.85 -3.86
N ALA A 238 11.16 -26.53 -3.65
CA ALA A 238 9.93 -25.91 -3.16
C ALA A 238 9.03 -25.45 -4.34
N PRO A 239 7.88 -26.09 -4.62
CA PRO A 239 7.05 -25.82 -5.81
C PRO A 239 6.17 -24.56 -5.70
N ILE A 240 6.55 -23.57 -4.88
CA ILE A 240 5.68 -22.45 -4.47
C ILE A 240 6.10 -21.11 -5.10
N LEU A 241 7.24 -21.05 -5.79
CA LEU A 241 7.72 -19.85 -6.49
C LEU A 241 8.13 -20.16 -7.94
N ASP A 242 7.22 -20.74 -8.72
CA ASP A 242 7.40 -20.82 -10.17
C ASP A 242 7.12 -19.45 -10.84
N LEU A 243 8.07 -18.52 -10.70
CA LEU A 243 8.05 -17.25 -11.41
C LEU A 243 8.15 -17.41 -12.94
N SER A 244 8.41 -18.61 -13.48
CA SER A 244 8.36 -18.84 -14.93
C SER A 244 6.93 -18.71 -15.48
N SER A 245 5.92 -18.98 -14.65
CA SER A 245 4.50 -18.85 -14.99
C SER A 245 4.10 -17.42 -15.40
N PHE A 246 4.64 -16.39 -14.71
CA PHE A 246 4.42 -14.98 -15.05
C PHE A 246 5.41 -14.44 -16.09
N ALA A 247 6.46 -15.19 -16.45
CA ALA A 247 7.49 -14.76 -17.40
C ALA A 247 7.09 -14.97 -18.88
N ARG A 248 5.95 -15.61 -19.18
CA ARG A 248 5.61 -16.06 -20.54
C ARG A 248 5.11 -14.98 -21.51
N GLU A 249 4.86 -13.74 -21.06
CA GLU A 249 4.34 -12.69 -21.95
C GLU A 249 5.38 -11.66 -22.43
N SER A 250 6.64 -11.72 -21.99
CA SER A 250 7.70 -10.91 -22.61
C SER A 250 9.14 -11.41 -22.38
N GLU A 251 9.49 -12.61 -22.87
CA GLU A 251 10.91 -13.05 -22.97
C GLU A 251 11.80 -12.09 -23.79
N ASN A 252 11.20 -11.15 -24.54
CA ASN A 252 11.86 -10.12 -25.32
C ASN A 252 11.84 -8.71 -24.68
N ASP A 253 11.25 -8.52 -23.49
CA ASP A 253 11.33 -7.22 -22.81
C ASP A 253 12.72 -7.02 -22.19
N CYS A 254 13.39 -5.95 -22.64
CA CYS A 254 14.68 -5.52 -22.12
C CYS A 254 14.61 -5.18 -20.62
N SER A 255 13.50 -4.60 -20.13
CA SER A 255 13.40 -4.16 -18.73
C SER A 255 13.47 -5.35 -17.76
N SER A 256 12.77 -6.43 -18.07
CA SER A 256 12.77 -7.68 -17.32
C SER A 256 14.14 -8.36 -17.30
N LYS A 257 14.89 -8.29 -18.41
CA LYS A 257 16.28 -8.78 -18.49
C LYS A 257 17.25 -7.91 -17.68
N ILE A 258 17.11 -6.58 -17.73
CA ILE A 258 17.91 -5.64 -16.92
C ILE A 258 17.71 -5.94 -15.43
N ALA A 259 16.46 -6.00 -14.97
CA ALA A 259 16.13 -6.30 -13.57
C ALA A 259 16.74 -7.64 -13.10
N ARG A 260 16.63 -8.69 -13.92
CA ARG A 260 17.25 -9.99 -13.60
C ARG A 260 18.78 -9.93 -13.51
N LYS A 261 19.44 -9.10 -14.33
CA LYS A 261 20.89 -8.92 -14.30
C LYS A 261 21.37 -8.09 -13.10
N LEU A 262 20.64 -7.03 -12.73
CA LEU A 262 20.91 -6.26 -11.52
C LEU A 262 20.83 -7.14 -10.26
N MET A 263 19.83 -8.01 -10.15
CA MET A 263 19.71 -8.98 -9.06
C MET A 263 20.83 -10.04 -9.03
N LEU A 264 21.56 -10.24 -10.13
CA LEU A 264 22.74 -11.11 -10.21
C LEU A 264 24.06 -10.35 -9.96
N GLY A 265 24.00 -9.10 -9.49
CA GLY A 265 25.18 -8.28 -9.19
C GLY A 265 25.87 -7.66 -10.42
N TRP A 266 25.17 -7.55 -11.56
CA TRP A 266 25.71 -6.89 -12.75
C TRP A 266 25.51 -5.38 -12.66
N ALA A 267 26.50 -4.59 -13.09
CA ALA A 267 26.41 -3.13 -13.13
C ALA A 267 25.86 -2.64 -14.49
N LEU A 268 25.01 -1.62 -14.48
CA LEU A 268 24.57 -0.93 -15.70
C LEU A 268 25.69 0.03 -16.16
N LEU A 269 25.93 0.13 -17.47
CA LEU A 269 26.89 1.05 -18.07
C LEU A 269 26.16 2.14 -18.87
N ASP A 270 26.77 3.32 -18.98
CA ASP A 270 26.28 4.45 -19.80
C ASP A 270 26.48 4.24 -21.32
N LYS A 271 26.98 3.06 -21.73
CA LYS A 271 27.15 2.70 -23.14
C LYS A 271 25.92 1.93 -23.63
N CYS A 272 25.51 2.18 -24.87
CA CYS A 272 24.47 1.40 -25.54
C CYS A 272 25.05 0.49 -26.64
N CYS A 273 24.37 -0.63 -26.92
CA CYS A 273 24.84 -1.64 -27.86
C CYS A 273 24.79 -1.18 -29.33
N ALA A 274 25.95 -1.07 -29.97
CA ALA A 274 26.08 -0.67 -31.37
C ALA A 274 25.64 -1.73 -32.40
N GLN A 275 25.27 -2.95 -31.98
CA GLN A 275 24.88 -4.02 -32.90
C GLN A 275 23.55 -3.67 -33.59
N LYS A 276 23.49 -3.82 -34.92
CA LYS A 276 22.34 -3.44 -35.76
C LYS A 276 20.98 -4.02 -35.34
N GLY A 277 20.96 -5.13 -34.59
CA GLY A 277 19.73 -5.72 -34.03
C GLY A 277 19.19 -5.03 -32.77
N CYS A 278 20.00 -4.22 -32.07
CA CYS A 278 19.64 -3.60 -30.78
C CYS A 278 19.29 -2.10 -30.88
N LYS A 279 19.16 -1.56 -32.10
CA LYS A 279 18.82 -0.16 -32.43
C LYS A 279 19.72 0.94 -31.82
N GLY A 280 20.75 0.61 -31.04
CA GLY A 280 21.51 1.58 -30.26
C GLY A 280 20.81 2.06 -28.98
N GLU A 281 19.67 1.46 -28.61
CA GLU A 281 18.84 1.90 -27.47
C GLU A 281 18.97 0.97 -26.25
N VAL A 282 19.58 -0.21 -26.40
CA VAL A 282 19.73 -1.19 -25.31
C VAL A 282 21.05 -0.93 -24.57
N PRO A 283 21.02 -0.67 -23.25
CA PRO A 283 22.24 -0.44 -22.47
C PRO A 283 23.09 -1.71 -22.35
N LEU A 284 24.41 -1.51 -22.24
CA LEU A 284 25.38 -2.53 -21.90
C LEU A 284 25.39 -2.73 -20.37
N MET A 285 25.63 -3.96 -19.93
CA MET A 285 25.86 -4.28 -18.52
C MET A 285 27.21 -4.99 -18.36
N ARG A 286 27.89 -4.68 -17.26
CA ARG A 286 29.14 -5.32 -16.85
C ARG A 286 28.84 -6.43 -15.85
N ASP A 287 29.35 -7.63 -16.09
CA ASP A 287 29.28 -8.72 -15.12
C ASP A 287 30.36 -8.62 -14.03
N LEU A 288 30.30 -9.50 -13.04
CA LEU A 288 31.28 -9.59 -11.94
C LEU A 288 32.71 -9.93 -12.41
N GLN A 289 32.88 -10.35 -13.68
CA GLN A 289 34.19 -10.63 -14.30
C GLN A 289 34.70 -9.43 -15.12
N GLY A 290 33.95 -8.32 -15.17
CA GLY A 290 34.30 -7.12 -15.91
C GLY A 290 33.90 -7.13 -17.39
N MET A 291 33.24 -8.18 -17.89
CA MET A 291 32.84 -8.26 -19.30
C MET A 291 31.58 -7.42 -19.57
N GLU A 292 31.66 -6.54 -20.57
CA GLU A 292 30.53 -5.71 -21.02
C GLU A 292 29.70 -6.48 -22.06
N ARG A 293 28.41 -6.72 -21.78
CA ARG A 293 27.49 -7.45 -22.66
C ARG A 293 26.16 -6.73 -22.80
N CYS A 294 25.61 -6.73 -24.00
CA CYS A 294 24.29 -6.16 -24.25
C CYS A 294 23.18 -7.04 -23.65
N VAL A 295 22.24 -6.42 -22.94
CA VAL A 295 21.20 -7.15 -22.20
C VAL A 295 20.21 -7.88 -23.13
N GLN A 296 19.97 -7.38 -24.35
CA GLN A 296 19.00 -7.97 -25.27
C GLN A 296 19.59 -9.08 -26.15
N CYS A 297 20.76 -8.85 -26.75
CA CYS A 297 21.37 -9.80 -27.70
C CYS A 297 22.46 -10.69 -27.08
N GLY A 298 22.95 -10.39 -25.86
CA GLY A 298 23.96 -11.18 -25.15
C GLY A 298 25.38 -11.14 -25.74
N PHE A 299 25.59 -10.50 -26.90
CA PHE A 299 26.91 -10.32 -27.47
C PHE A 299 27.77 -9.47 -26.52
N PRO A 300 29.02 -9.89 -26.24
CA PRO A 300 30.00 -8.96 -25.69
C PRO A 300 30.20 -7.85 -26.72
N ASP A 301 30.36 -6.61 -26.24
CA ASP A 301 30.81 -5.55 -27.15
C ASP A 301 32.25 -5.86 -27.49
N ALA A 302 32.46 -6.51 -28.63
CA ALA A 302 33.76 -6.93 -29.10
C ALA A 302 34.53 -5.66 -29.43
N ALA A 303 35.25 -5.15 -28.43
CA ALA A 303 36.05 -3.95 -28.52
C ALA A 303 36.80 -3.98 -29.85
N VAL A 304 36.38 -3.13 -30.78
CA VAL A 304 36.96 -3.06 -32.12
C VAL A 304 38.44 -2.83 -31.87
N PRO A 305 39.32 -3.81 -32.19
CA PRO A 305 40.71 -3.72 -31.79
C PRO A 305 41.24 -2.43 -32.38
N ALA A 306 41.69 -1.52 -31.52
CA ALA A 306 42.01 -0.16 -31.91
C ALA A 306 43.09 -0.22 -33.00
N THR A 307 42.66 -0.07 -34.26
CA THR A 307 43.53 -0.28 -35.41
C THR A 307 44.55 0.83 -35.43
N THR A 308 45.74 0.51 -34.95
CA THR A 308 46.89 1.41 -34.85
C THR A 308 47.22 1.95 -36.24
N VAL A 309 46.88 3.21 -36.51
CA VAL A 309 47.17 3.87 -37.79
C VAL A 309 48.66 4.19 -37.84
N GLY A 310 49.44 3.27 -38.41
CA GLY A 310 50.84 3.44 -38.81
C GLY A 310 50.96 3.85 -40.29
N GLN A 311 51.94 4.70 -40.59
CA GLN A 311 52.14 5.38 -41.88
C GLN A 311 52.74 4.47 -42.98
N ALA A 312 52.44 4.74 -44.26
CA ALA A 312 53.43 4.92 -45.35
C ALA A 312 52.78 5.20 -46.74
N ALA A 313 53.57 5.74 -47.67
CA ALA A 313 53.22 6.08 -49.07
C ALA A 313 53.15 4.81 -50.00
N THR A 314 52.86 4.81 -51.31
CA THR A 314 53.28 5.74 -52.40
C THR A 314 52.53 5.48 -53.74
N THR A 315 52.25 6.54 -54.52
CA THR A 315 52.16 6.62 -56.02
C THR A 315 51.69 5.44 -56.91
N SER A 316 50.64 5.62 -57.72
CA SER A 316 50.69 5.85 -59.20
C SER A 316 49.30 5.72 -59.90
N GLY A 317 49.08 6.43 -61.03
CA GLY A 317 47.84 6.41 -61.84
C GLY A 317 47.97 5.60 -63.17
N PRO A 318 47.19 5.85 -64.26
CA PRO A 318 46.40 7.06 -64.56
C PRO A 318 45.05 6.90 -65.34
N SER A 319 44.36 8.05 -65.55
CA SER A 319 43.51 8.44 -66.71
C SER A 319 42.11 7.81 -66.97
N HIS A 320 41.03 8.60 -66.81
CA HIS A 320 40.32 9.26 -67.95
C HIS A 320 39.23 10.30 -67.53
N GLN A 321 39.44 11.56 -67.95
CA GLN A 321 38.49 12.61 -68.41
C GLN A 321 37.17 12.99 -67.64
N ARG A 322 37.22 14.13 -66.90
CA ARG A 322 36.52 15.45 -67.09
C ARG A 322 35.20 15.56 -67.91
N PRO A 323 34.45 16.70 -67.84
CA PRO A 323 34.18 17.68 -66.76
C PRO A 323 32.64 17.89 -66.53
N VAL A 324 32.09 18.52 -65.49
CA VAL A 324 31.91 19.97 -65.15
C VAL A 324 31.06 20.06 -63.85
N LEU A 325 30.87 21.13 -63.06
CA LEU A 325 31.41 22.50 -62.94
C LEU A 325 31.22 23.03 -61.47
N SER A 326 31.52 24.33 -61.26
CA SER A 326 31.17 25.29 -60.17
C SER A 326 30.05 24.93 -59.16
N SER A 327 30.13 25.25 -57.85
CA SER A 327 30.72 26.46 -57.24
C SER A 327 31.18 26.30 -55.76
N ALA A 328 32.33 26.90 -55.42
CA ALA A 328 32.62 27.82 -54.30
C ALA A 328 31.75 27.85 -53.00
N ALA A 329 32.28 28.07 -51.77
CA ALA A 329 33.67 28.26 -51.30
C ALA A 329 33.76 28.31 -49.73
N ARG A 330 35.00 28.43 -49.22
CA ARG A 330 35.43 28.88 -47.86
C ARG A 330 35.56 27.86 -46.71
N ASN A 331 36.67 27.14 -46.80
CA ASN A 331 37.57 26.75 -45.70
C ASN A 331 37.85 27.88 -44.67
N ARG A 332 37.86 27.57 -43.37
CA ARG A 332 38.79 28.16 -42.40
C ARG A 332 39.03 27.27 -41.17
N ASN A 333 40.27 26.83 -40.97
CA ASN A 333 40.75 26.21 -39.72
C ASN A 333 40.66 27.17 -38.54
N GLN A 334 40.49 26.62 -37.33
CA GLN A 334 41.21 27.14 -36.17
C GLN A 334 41.55 26.03 -35.16
N THR A 335 42.84 25.94 -34.85
CA THR A 335 43.47 25.06 -33.86
C THR A 335 43.51 25.75 -32.50
N ARG A 336 43.25 24.98 -31.44
CA ARG A 336 43.56 25.26 -30.02
C ARG A 336 43.45 23.89 -29.33
N ASP A 337 44.51 23.20 -28.94
CA ASP A 337 45.61 23.52 -28.01
C ASP A 337 45.14 23.96 -26.61
N SER A 338 45.52 23.11 -25.65
CA SER A 338 45.59 23.33 -24.19
C SER A 338 44.21 23.42 -23.48
N GLU A 339 44.00 22.96 -22.24
CA GLU A 339 44.93 22.54 -21.16
C GLU A 339 44.45 21.25 -20.46
N SER A 340 45.39 20.55 -19.82
CA SER A 340 45.15 19.41 -18.93
C SER A 340 44.89 19.89 -17.50
N GLU A 341 43.78 19.47 -16.89
CA GLU A 341 43.46 19.72 -15.47
C GLU A 341 43.39 18.38 -14.70
N PRO A 342 43.69 18.37 -13.39
CA PRO A 342 44.30 17.21 -12.73
C PRO A 342 43.32 16.17 -12.17
N GLU A 343 43.90 15.01 -11.88
CA GLU A 343 43.31 13.93 -11.09
C GLU A 343 42.91 14.46 -9.71
N ASN A 344 41.61 14.47 -9.41
CA ASN A 344 41.13 14.75 -8.05
C ASN A 344 41.11 13.45 -7.24
N GLU A 345 41.83 13.43 -6.13
CA GLU A 345 42.11 12.24 -5.35
C GLU A 345 40.86 11.70 -4.64
N SER A 346 40.85 10.39 -4.41
CA SER A 346 39.76 9.71 -3.72
C SER A 346 39.75 10.02 -2.22
N GLU A 347 38.92 10.96 -1.78
CA GLU A 347 38.52 11.04 -0.38
C GLU A 347 37.66 9.82 -0.02
N SER A 348 38.33 8.76 0.46
CA SER A 348 37.67 7.66 1.14
C SER A 348 37.26 8.12 2.54
N GLU A 349 36.02 8.59 2.68
CA GLU A 349 35.40 8.82 3.99
C GLU A 349 35.37 7.50 4.79
N ALA A 350 36.35 7.35 5.68
CA ALA A 350 36.31 6.32 6.72
C ALA A 350 35.17 6.67 7.67
N TYR A 351 33.99 6.10 7.44
CA TYR A 351 32.84 6.24 8.35
C TYR A 351 33.21 5.72 9.74
N ASP A 352 33.30 6.63 10.71
CA ASP A 352 33.66 6.34 12.10
C ASP A 352 32.67 5.35 12.73
N SER A 353 33.11 4.11 12.87
CA SER A 353 32.30 3.02 13.43
C SER A 353 32.04 3.18 14.94
N GLU A 354 32.72 4.12 15.60
CA GLU A 354 32.54 4.46 17.01
C GLU A 354 31.18 5.13 17.30
N SER A 355 30.53 5.70 16.27
CA SER A 355 29.21 6.36 16.40
C SER A 355 28.09 5.37 16.75
N GLU A 356 28.08 4.19 16.10
CA GLU A 356 26.99 3.22 16.27
C GLU A 356 26.98 2.55 17.65
N GLU A 357 28.16 2.36 18.28
CA GLU A 357 28.24 1.82 19.64
C GLU A 357 27.66 2.79 20.69
N ALA A 358 27.85 4.10 20.50
CA ALA A 358 27.32 5.12 21.40
C ALA A 358 25.78 5.17 21.38
N ASP A 359 25.17 5.16 20.18
CA ASP A 359 23.71 5.13 20.03
C ASP A 359 23.11 3.82 20.55
N MET A 360 23.78 2.68 20.36
CA MET A 360 23.32 1.39 20.87
C MET A 360 23.38 1.34 22.41
N ALA A 361 24.43 1.87 23.03
CA ALA A 361 24.54 2.01 24.48
C ALA A 361 23.42 2.91 25.06
N LEU A 362 23.10 4.01 24.37
CA LEU A 362 22.03 4.94 24.76
C LEU A 362 20.64 4.27 24.68
N PHE A 363 20.41 3.44 23.65
CA PHE A 363 19.19 2.62 23.54
C PHE A 363 19.07 1.58 24.68
N HIS A 364 20.17 0.92 25.05
CA HIS A 364 20.19 0.00 26.20
C HIS A 364 19.90 0.74 27.53
N GLN A 365 20.46 1.92 27.73
CA GLN A 365 20.20 2.74 28.92
C GLN A 365 18.73 3.21 28.99
N PHE A 366 18.12 3.54 27.85
CA PHE A 366 16.69 3.89 27.77
C PHE A 366 15.78 2.70 28.13
N ARG A 367 16.10 1.49 27.62
CA ARG A 367 15.39 0.25 28.00
C ARG A 367 15.50 -0.06 29.49
N ALA A 368 16.68 0.11 30.09
CA ALA A 368 16.89 -0.07 31.52
C ALA A 368 16.05 0.91 32.37
N ARG A 369 15.95 2.19 31.94
CA ARG A 369 15.08 3.18 32.59
C ARG A 369 13.60 2.81 32.51
N GLN A 370 13.11 2.31 31.36
CA GLN A 370 11.71 1.83 31.25
C GLN A 370 11.43 0.62 32.14
N ALA A 371 12.37 -0.33 32.27
CA ALA A 371 12.22 -1.46 33.18
C ALA A 371 12.13 -1.00 34.65
N ALA A 372 12.96 -0.03 35.05
CA ALA A 372 12.94 0.54 36.40
C ALA A 372 11.64 1.31 36.71
N THR A 373 11.11 2.10 35.77
CA THR A 373 9.83 2.81 35.98
C THR A 373 8.65 1.83 36.04
N ALA A 374 8.65 0.77 35.22
CA ALA A 374 7.64 -0.28 35.27
C ALA A 374 7.64 -1.03 36.62
N ALA A 375 8.82 -1.40 37.15
CA ALA A 375 8.95 -2.03 38.47
C ALA A 375 8.48 -1.11 39.61
N THR A 376 8.76 0.19 39.50
CA THR A 376 8.31 1.20 40.48
C THR A 376 6.79 1.40 40.43
N ALA A 377 6.19 1.44 39.23
CA ALA A 377 4.75 1.56 39.05
C ALA A 377 4.00 0.32 39.57
N ALA A 378 4.51 -0.89 39.30
CA ALA A 378 3.95 -2.13 39.85
C ALA A 378 3.96 -2.13 41.39
N SER A 379 5.06 -1.66 42.00
CA SER A 379 5.20 -1.54 43.45
C SER A 379 4.25 -0.51 44.07
N ALA A 380 3.88 0.55 43.34
CA ALA A 380 2.90 1.54 43.77
C ALA A 380 1.45 1.00 43.71
N ALA A 381 1.11 0.27 42.65
CA ALA A 381 -0.23 -0.32 42.47
C ALA A 381 -0.59 -1.32 43.58
N VAL A 382 0.39 -2.13 44.03
CA VAL A 382 0.20 -3.08 45.15
C VAL A 382 -0.16 -2.36 46.45
N LYS A 383 0.42 -1.19 46.74
CA LYS A 383 0.13 -0.44 47.98
C LYS A 383 -1.26 0.19 48.01
N GLN A 384 -1.81 0.62 46.87
CA GLN A 384 -3.14 1.22 46.80
C GLN A 384 -4.25 0.18 47.04
N ASN A 385 -4.09 -1.05 46.54
CA ASN A 385 -5.11 -2.10 46.67
C ASN A 385 -5.32 -2.53 48.15
N THR A 386 -4.27 -2.48 48.98
CA THR A 386 -4.36 -2.82 50.41
C THR A 386 -5.17 -1.80 51.22
N GLN A 387 -5.13 -0.50 50.88
CA GLN A 387 -5.91 0.52 51.61
C GLN A 387 -7.41 0.46 51.32
N VAL A 388 -7.81 0.10 50.09
CA VAL A 388 -9.24 0.02 49.72
C VAL A 388 -9.96 -1.10 50.48
N LYS A 389 -9.26 -2.20 50.80
CA LYS A 389 -9.86 -3.34 51.49
C LYS A 389 -10.27 -3.05 52.94
N ASN A 390 -9.50 -2.24 53.67
CA ASN A 390 -9.79 -1.89 55.07
C ASN A 390 -10.93 -0.86 55.25
N LYS A 391 -11.42 -0.21 54.19
CA LYS A 391 -12.48 0.81 54.30
C LYS A 391 -13.91 0.27 54.05
N ARG A 392 -14.08 -1.05 53.91
CA ARG A 392 -15.36 -1.66 53.49
C ARG A 392 -16.12 -2.45 54.57
N GLU A 393 -15.63 -2.49 55.82
CA GLU A 393 -16.25 -3.27 56.91
C GLU A 393 -17.09 -2.46 57.91
N MET A 394 -17.19 -1.13 57.77
CA MET A 394 -18.07 -0.31 58.60
C MET A 394 -19.05 0.52 57.76
N HIS A 395 -20.22 -0.08 57.50
CA HIS A 395 -21.56 0.53 57.59
C HIS A 395 -22.60 -0.35 56.86
N SER A 396 -23.45 -1.04 57.62
CA SER A 396 -24.66 -1.70 57.12
C SER A 396 -25.87 -1.23 57.93
N ALA A 397 -26.88 -0.68 57.24
CA ALA A 397 -28.18 -0.35 57.80
C ALA A 397 -29.25 -0.54 56.70
N PRO A 398 -30.47 -1.03 57.02
CA PRO A 398 -31.45 -1.46 56.01
C PRO A 398 -32.49 -0.37 55.68
N VAL A 399 -32.95 -0.33 54.41
CA VAL A 399 -34.10 0.49 53.98
C VAL A 399 -35.03 -0.34 53.07
N GLN A 400 -36.32 0.02 53.09
CA GLN A 400 -37.48 -0.81 52.74
C GLN A 400 -37.91 -0.76 51.25
N LYS A 401 -38.81 -1.67 50.87
CA LYS A 401 -39.52 -1.72 49.58
C LYS A 401 -40.84 -0.92 49.60
N PRO A 402 -41.29 -0.42 48.45
CA PRO A 402 -42.66 -0.67 47.95
C PRO A 402 -42.60 -1.26 46.50
N SER A 403 -43.46 -2.16 46.02
CA SER A 403 -44.93 -2.33 46.01
C SER A 403 -45.60 -1.76 44.74
N MET A 404 -46.60 -2.48 44.21
CA MET A 404 -47.10 -2.44 42.82
C MET A 404 -48.16 -1.37 42.50
N ALA A 405 -48.35 -1.08 41.20
CA ALA A 405 -49.65 -0.78 40.58
C ALA A 405 -49.67 -1.24 39.09
N GLN A 406 -50.87 -1.39 38.51
CA GLN A 406 -51.14 -2.10 37.23
C GLN A 406 -51.72 -1.19 36.12
N LEU A 407 -52.02 -1.80 34.96
CA LEU A 407 -52.85 -1.33 33.82
C LEU A 407 -52.12 -0.42 32.79
N GLY A 408 -52.40 -0.47 31.49
CA GLY A 408 -53.35 -1.33 30.75
C GLY A 408 -53.13 -1.29 29.22
N THR A 409 -53.88 -2.10 28.47
CA THR A 409 -53.76 -2.32 27.00
C THR A 409 -54.57 -1.33 26.15
N GLY A 410 -54.09 -0.97 24.95
CA GLY A 410 -54.86 -0.21 23.95
C GLY A 410 -54.30 -0.31 22.52
N GLN A 411 -55.17 -0.28 21.50
CA GLN A 411 -54.85 -0.46 20.07
C GLN A 411 -54.73 0.86 19.28
N THR A 412 -54.31 0.73 18.01
CA THR A 412 -54.21 1.68 16.87
C THR A 412 -55.51 2.49 16.60
N PRO A 413 -55.53 3.60 15.80
CA PRO A 413 -54.76 3.84 14.56
C PRO A 413 -54.25 5.29 14.29
N GLY A 414 -53.69 5.52 13.10
CA GLY A 414 -53.00 6.77 12.70
C GLY A 414 -53.90 7.97 12.35
N VAL A 415 -53.33 9.17 12.43
CA VAL A 415 -54.00 10.48 12.24
C VAL A 415 -53.13 11.42 11.40
N LYS A 416 -53.79 12.29 10.60
CA LYS A 416 -53.19 13.36 9.77
C LYS A 416 -52.53 14.46 10.60
N LEU A 417 -51.54 15.14 10.03
CA LEU A 417 -51.09 16.45 10.53
C LEU A 417 -52.24 17.49 10.46
N PRO A 418 -52.50 18.26 11.54
CA PRO A 418 -53.17 19.54 11.48
C PRO A 418 -52.15 20.69 11.38
N CYS A 419 -52.49 21.76 10.65
CA CYS A 419 -51.73 23.01 10.70
C CYS A 419 -51.93 23.68 12.07
N PHE A 420 -50.85 24.03 12.77
CA PHE A 420 -50.93 24.71 14.05
C PHE A 420 -51.26 26.21 13.89
N GLY A 421 -52.35 26.63 14.54
CA GLY A 421 -52.64 28.04 14.80
C GLY A 421 -51.94 28.51 16.08
N SER A 422 -51.73 29.82 16.19
CA SER A 422 -50.99 30.46 17.28
C SER A 422 -51.54 30.13 18.68
N MET A 423 -50.73 29.42 19.48
CA MET A 423 -50.81 29.36 20.94
C MET A 423 -49.43 29.70 21.50
N GLY A 424 -49.21 30.99 21.81
CA GLY A 424 -47.95 31.49 22.35
C GLY A 424 -47.96 31.54 23.88
N GLY A 425 -46.81 31.25 24.50
CA GLY A 425 -46.61 31.31 25.96
C GLY A 425 -45.73 30.17 26.46
N ASP A 426 -46.33 28.99 26.62
CA ASP A 426 -45.73 27.92 27.44
C ASP A 426 -44.57 27.19 26.76
N MET A 427 -44.63 27.01 25.43
CA MET A 427 -43.66 26.20 24.68
C MET A 427 -42.23 26.76 24.70
N GLU A 428 -42.07 28.08 24.77
CA GLU A 428 -40.77 28.75 24.89
C GLU A 428 -40.08 28.44 26.23
N SER A 429 -40.86 28.24 27.30
CA SER A 429 -40.33 27.87 28.62
C SER A 429 -39.79 26.44 28.64
N GLU A 430 -40.49 25.50 28.00
CA GLU A 430 -40.06 24.09 27.91
C GLU A 430 -38.77 23.93 27.07
N VAL A 431 -38.65 24.67 25.96
CA VAL A 431 -37.44 24.68 25.12
C VAL A 431 -36.24 25.24 25.90
N ASN A 432 -36.42 26.34 26.64
CA ASN A 432 -35.36 26.93 27.46
C ASN A 432 -34.89 25.98 28.58
N ASP A 433 -35.79 25.28 29.26
CA ASP A 433 -35.41 24.29 30.27
C ASP A 433 -34.73 23.05 29.66
N ALA A 434 -35.17 22.59 28.47
CA ALA A 434 -34.48 21.53 27.74
C ALA A 434 -33.04 21.93 27.36
N VAL A 435 -32.83 23.15 26.88
CA VAL A 435 -31.50 23.72 26.59
C VAL A 435 -30.65 23.77 27.87
N ARG A 436 -31.23 24.13 29.03
CA ARG A 436 -30.53 24.15 30.31
C ARG A 436 -30.05 22.76 30.73
N VAL A 437 -30.90 21.75 30.60
CA VAL A 437 -30.57 20.35 30.93
C VAL A 437 -29.46 19.81 30.01
N VAL A 438 -29.53 20.07 28.70
CA VAL A 438 -28.49 19.64 27.75
C VAL A 438 -27.14 20.32 28.06
N LYS A 439 -27.12 21.62 28.36
CA LYS A 439 -25.89 22.34 28.78
C LYS A 439 -25.29 21.76 30.06
N GLN A 440 -26.11 21.42 31.06
CA GLN A 440 -25.64 20.77 32.28
C GLN A 440 -25.04 19.38 32.00
N LYS A 441 -25.71 18.55 31.19
CA LYS A 441 -25.18 17.22 30.85
C LYS A 441 -23.89 17.28 30.03
N LEU A 442 -23.73 18.31 29.19
CA LEU A 442 -22.49 18.56 28.47
C LEU A 442 -21.31 18.84 29.42
N SER A 443 -21.51 19.69 30.44
CA SER A 443 -20.45 20.03 31.41
C SER A 443 -20.09 18.86 32.33
N GLU A 444 -21.08 18.10 32.81
CA GLU A 444 -20.86 16.85 33.57
C GLU A 444 -20.04 15.85 32.76
N SER A 445 -20.32 15.71 31.46
CA SER A 445 -19.62 14.79 30.56
C SER A 445 -18.20 15.23 30.23
N ALA A 446 -17.95 16.54 30.12
CA ALA A 446 -16.62 17.10 29.93
C ALA A 446 -15.72 16.90 31.17
N LEU A 447 -16.27 17.05 32.37
CA LEU A 447 -15.58 16.69 33.62
C LEU A 447 -15.32 15.18 33.71
N GLY A 448 -16.29 14.36 33.29
CA GLY A 448 -16.13 12.91 33.15
C GLY A 448 -14.94 12.53 32.26
N LEU A 449 -14.85 13.14 31.07
CA LEU A 449 -13.74 12.97 30.13
C LEU A 449 -12.38 13.34 30.75
N ALA A 450 -12.29 14.50 31.40
CA ALA A 450 -11.07 14.98 32.04
C ALA A 450 -10.59 14.08 33.21
N SER A 451 -11.52 13.38 33.87
CA SER A 451 -11.22 12.45 34.96
C SER A 451 -10.90 11.00 34.52
N ALA A 452 -11.20 10.65 33.27
CA ALA A 452 -11.13 9.27 32.79
C ALA A 452 -9.68 8.84 32.49
N GLN A 453 -9.18 7.83 33.22
CA GLN A 453 -7.83 7.28 33.05
C GLN A 453 -7.70 6.19 31.97
N ASN A 454 -8.83 5.68 31.44
CA ASN A 454 -8.86 4.59 30.46
C ASN A 454 -9.36 5.11 29.10
N LEU A 455 -8.64 4.76 28.02
CA LEU A 455 -8.90 5.23 26.66
C LEU A 455 -10.31 4.87 26.15
N ASP A 456 -10.80 3.65 26.42
CA ASP A 456 -12.15 3.23 26.01
C ASP A 456 -13.25 4.04 26.72
N THR A 457 -12.94 4.55 27.91
CA THR A 457 -13.85 5.41 28.67
C THR A 457 -13.80 6.84 28.17
N GLN A 458 -12.61 7.34 27.78
CA GLN A 458 -12.46 8.63 27.11
C GLN A 458 -13.21 8.66 25.76
N ILE A 459 -13.10 7.61 24.94
CA ILE A 459 -13.81 7.49 23.66
C ILE A 459 -15.34 7.56 23.88
N LYS A 460 -15.87 6.83 24.87
CA LYS A 460 -17.31 6.86 25.21
C LYS A 460 -17.79 8.24 25.66
N TYR A 461 -17.01 8.97 26.46
CA TYR A 461 -17.35 10.35 26.82
C TYR A 461 -17.28 11.31 25.62
N ALA A 462 -16.29 11.16 24.73
CA ALA A 462 -16.17 11.96 23.52
C ALA A 462 -17.37 11.78 22.57
N GLU A 463 -17.83 10.54 22.34
CA GLU A 463 -19.06 10.27 21.59
C GLU A 463 -20.30 10.91 22.22
N LEU A 464 -20.42 10.84 23.55
CA LEU A 464 -21.58 11.36 24.27
C LEU A 464 -21.61 12.90 24.21
N ILE A 465 -20.46 13.56 24.32
CA ILE A 465 -20.31 15.00 24.12
C ILE A 465 -20.71 15.40 22.69
N GLY A 466 -20.28 14.64 21.68
CA GLY A 466 -20.69 14.87 20.29
C GLY A 466 -22.21 14.80 20.09
N LYS A 467 -22.87 13.78 20.64
CA LYS A 467 -24.34 13.61 20.60
C LYS A 467 -25.06 14.77 21.32
N LEU A 468 -24.58 15.19 22.49
CA LEU A 468 -25.15 16.32 23.24
C LEU A 468 -24.97 17.66 22.52
N ALA A 469 -23.82 17.90 21.88
CA ALA A 469 -23.57 19.10 21.09
C ALA A 469 -24.49 19.18 19.86
N THR A 470 -24.74 18.05 19.17
CA THR A 470 -25.72 17.99 18.07
C THR A 470 -27.14 18.26 18.56
N ALA A 471 -27.54 17.70 19.70
CA ALA A 471 -28.85 17.96 20.30
C ALA A 471 -29.02 19.44 20.70
N LEU A 472 -27.98 20.06 21.28
CA LEU A 472 -27.98 21.49 21.58
C LEU A 472 -28.18 22.34 20.31
N LYS A 473 -27.45 22.02 19.24
CA LYS A 473 -27.57 22.72 17.95
C LYS A 473 -28.96 22.57 17.33
N ALA A 474 -29.58 21.40 17.46
CA ALA A 474 -30.95 21.17 17.00
C ALA A 474 -31.97 22.01 17.79
N LEU A 475 -31.85 22.10 19.12
CA LEU A 475 -32.70 22.96 19.94
C LEU A 475 -32.55 24.45 19.57
N GLN A 476 -31.31 24.92 19.35
CA GLN A 476 -31.04 26.29 18.92
C GLN A 476 -31.55 26.63 17.50
N GLN A 477 -31.94 25.63 16.70
CA GLN A 477 -32.57 25.83 15.39
C GLN A 477 -34.10 25.91 15.47
N VAL A 478 -34.70 25.68 16.64
CA VAL A 478 -36.15 25.84 16.88
C VAL A 478 -36.49 27.28 17.33
N ASP A 479 -35.50 28.04 17.80
CA ASP A 479 -35.63 29.46 18.18
C ASP A 479 -35.55 30.44 16.98
N CYS A 480 -35.60 29.94 15.73
CA CYS A 480 -35.50 30.71 14.48
C CYS A 480 -36.62 30.37 13.49
#